data_AF-A0AAU0TE37-F1
#
_entry.id   AF-A0AAU0TE37-F1
#
_cell.length_a   1.000
_cell.length_b   1.000
_cell.length_c   1.000
_cell.angle_alpha   90.00
_cell.angle_beta   90.00
_cell.angle_gamma   90.00
#
_symmetry.space_group_name_H-M   'P 1'
#
loop_
_entity.id
_entity.type
_entity.pdbx_description
1 polymer ?
#
loop_
_entity_poly.entity_id
_entity_poly.type
_entity_poly.pdbx_seq_one_letter_code
_entity_poly.pdbx_strand_id
1 'polypeptide(L)'
;MQEDYVIRQEDLIENPTARVPICLVLDVSGSMEGDPIAELHAGVQMFFEAIRKDDVAQYAAEISIVTFGGTAQKVLDFSDINRQDVPPLVASGLTPMGHAVNIALDLLEARKEDYQRAGVDYYQPWMVLMTDGEPTDDIGSAAARVASLISQRKLSVFPIAIGTAVNMQSLSQFSPTRPPLRLKGLNFNQFFDWLSRSVSRVSQSTPGEEVALDIKGIEAWAQI
;
A
#
# COMPACT_ATOMS: atom_id res chain seq x y z
N MET A 1 3.05 24.12 -7.37
CA MET A 1 1.72 24.16 -6.70
C MET A 1 0.57 24.30 -7.70
N GLN A 2 0.49 25.36 -8.52
CA GLN A 2 -0.64 25.50 -9.45
C GLN A 2 -0.48 24.63 -10.71
N GLU A 3 0.75 24.47 -11.24
CA GLU A 3 1.05 23.55 -12.34
C GLU A 3 0.88 22.07 -11.93
N ASP A 4 1.36 21.67 -10.73
CA ASP A 4 1.16 20.30 -10.22
C ASP A 4 -0.32 19.92 -10.09
N TYR A 5 -1.19 20.89 -9.76
CA TYR A 5 -2.61 20.67 -9.61
C TYR A 5 -3.32 20.48 -10.97
N VAL A 6 -2.94 21.28 -11.97
CA VAL A 6 -3.49 21.20 -13.33
C VAL A 6 -3.09 19.87 -13.97
N ILE A 7 -1.83 19.48 -13.84
CA ILE A 7 -1.31 18.20 -14.36
C ILE A 7 -2.04 17.01 -13.73
N ARG A 8 -2.32 17.06 -12.42
CA ARG A 8 -3.08 16.00 -11.72
C ARG A 8 -4.54 15.91 -12.18
N GLN A 9 -5.16 17.01 -12.59
CA GLN A 9 -6.51 16.99 -13.15
C GLN A 9 -6.54 16.46 -14.58
N GLU A 10 -5.57 16.82 -15.41
CA GLU A 10 -5.46 16.34 -16.79
C GLU A 10 -5.27 14.81 -16.84
N ASP A 11 -4.39 14.26 -15.99
CA ASP A 11 -4.17 12.80 -15.87
C ASP A 11 -5.45 12.03 -15.49
N LEU A 12 -6.37 12.66 -14.73
CA LEU A 12 -7.65 12.07 -14.34
C LEU A 12 -8.69 12.10 -15.47
N ILE A 13 -8.61 13.07 -16.37
CA ILE A 13 -9.61 13.30 -17.42
C ILE A 13 -9.29 12.50 -18.69
N GLU A 14 -8.01 12.26 -19.00
CA GLU A 14 -7.60 11.65 -20.28
C GLU A 14 -7.70 10.11 -20.32
N ASN A 15 -7.80 9.45 -19.17
CA ASN A 15 -7.76 7.99 -19.10
C ASN A 15 -9.07 7.43 -18.51
N PRO A 16 -9.92 6.77 -19.34
CA PRO A 16 -11.24 6.27 -18.95
C PRO A 16 -11.21 5.03 -18.04
N THR A 17 -10.02 4.50 -17.74
CA THR A 17 -9.85 3.32 -16.90
C THR A 17 -10.17 3.65 -15.46
N ALA A 18 -10.95 2.83 -14.76
CA ALA A 18 -11.19 3.05 -13.35
C ALA A 18 -9.88 2.95 -12.54
N ARG A 19 -9.70 3.83 -11.56
CA ARG A 19 -8.44 3.96 -10.80
C ARG A 19 -8.41 3.06 -9.57
N VAL A 20 -7.24 2.51 -9.26
CA VAL A 20 -6.95 1.75 -8.04
C VAL A 20 -5.91 2.55 -7.22
N PRO A 21 -6.31 3.31 -6.20
CA PRO A 21 -5.36 3.99 -5.32
C PRO A 21 -4.73 2.99 -4.34
N ILE A 22 -3.40 2.90 -4.35
CA ILE A 22 -2.60 2.00 -3.51
C ILE A 22 -1.60 2.81 -2.67
N CYS A 23 -1.74 2.78 -1.35
CA CYS A 23 -0.76 3.36 -0.44
C CYS A 23 0.13 2.28 0.16
N LEU A 24 1.43 2.32 -0.15
CA LEU A 24 2.45 1.52 0.50
C LEU A 24 2.88 2.24 1.79
N VAL A 25 2.78 1.55 2.93
CA VAL A 25 3.15 2.06 4.26
C VAL A 25 4.32 1.22 4.74
N LEU A 26 5.52 1.76 4.59
CA LEU A 26 6.78 1.03 4.63
C LEU A 26 7.57 1.37 5.89
N ASP A 27 7.87 0.35 6.69
CA ASP A 27 8.78 0.47 7.82
C ASP A 27 10.20 0.68 7.32
N VAL A 28 10.80 1.78 7.76
CA VAL A 28 12.21 2.12 7.55
C VAL A 28 12.85 2.43 8.90
N SER A 29 12.37 1.84 9.99
CA SER A 29 12.95 1.97 11.33
C SER A 29 14.30 1.28 11.42
N GLY A 30 15.05 1.54 12.51
CA GLY A 30 16.40 1.00 12.69
C GLY A 30 16.48 -0.54 12.69
N SER A 31 15.39 -1.26 13.01
CA SER A 31 15.35 -2.73 12.94
C SER A 31 15.52 -3.27 11.52
N MET A 32 15.11 -2.49 10.52
CA MET A 32 15.18 -2.86 9.11
C MET A 32 16.60 -2.80 8.53
N GLU A 33 17.60 -2.33 9.29
CA GLU A 33 18.98 -2.18 8.80
C GLU A 33 19.57 -3.51 8.28
N GLY A 34 20.24 -3.45 7.13
CA GLY A 34 20.85 -4.61 6.46
C GLY A 34 19.96 -5.21 5.37
N ASP A 35 19.81 -6.53 5.37
CA ASP A 35 19.07 -7.26 4.34
C ASP A 35 17.57 -6.86 4.26
N PRO A 36 16.83 -6.62 5.36
CA PRO A 36 15.40 -6.32 5.29
C PRO A 36 15.07 -5.05 4.47
N ILE A 37 15.78 -3.94 4.70
CA ILE A 37 15.55 -2.69 3.95
C ILE A 37 15.97 -2.83 2.48
N ALA A 38 17.07 -3.54 2.21
CA ALA A 38 17.57 -3.75 0.86
C ALA A 38 16.57 -4.56 0.01
N GLU A 39 15.98 -5.59 0.60
CA GLU A 39 14.99 -6.39 -0.09
C GLU A 39 13.61 -5.75 -0.17
N LEU A 40 13.21 -4.98 0.85
CA LEU A 40 12.00 -4.17 0.77
C LEU A 40 12.11 -3.21 -0.42
N HIS A 41 13.25 -2.53 -0.56
CA HIS A 41 13.53 -1.65 -1.69
C HIS A 41 13.46 -2.41 -3.02
N ALA A 42 14.13 -3.56 -3.13
CA ALA A 42 14.11 -4.38 -4.35
C ALA A 42 12.70 -4.88 -4.71
N GLY A 43 11.91 -5.26 -3.71
CA GLY A 43 10.52 -5.69 -3.89
C GLY A 43 9.62 -4.57 -4.40
N VAL A 44 9.76 -3.35 -3.85
CA VAL A 44 9.01 -2.18 -4.33
C VAL A 44 9.42 -1.81 -5.76
N GLN A 45 10.71 -1.92 -6.11
CA GLN A 45 11.17 -1.71 -7.50
C GLN A 45 10.54 -2.73 -8.46
N MET A 46 10.54 -4.01 -8.08
CA MET A 46 9.90 -5.07 -8.86
C MET A 46 8.41 -4.82 -9.05
N PHE A 47 7.71 -4.37 -8.00
CA PHE A 47 6.30 -4.00 -8.07
C PHE A 47 6.06 -2.90 -9.11
N PHE A 48 6.82 -1.81 -9.02
CA PHE A 48 6.70 -0.69 -9.95
C PHE A 48 6.94 -1.14 -11.40
N GLU A 49 7.98 -1.93 -11.64
CA GLU A 49 8.25 -2.48 -12.97
C GLU A 49 7.15 -3.43 -13.47
N ALA A 50 6.60 -4.27 -12.61
CA ALA A 50 5.55 -5.20 -12.98
C ALA A 50 4.27 -4.47 -13.40
N ILE A 51 3.89 -3.42 -12.65
CA ILE A 51 2.74 -2.58 -13.00
C ILE A 51 2.99 -1.84 -14.33
N ARG A 52 4.17 -1.25 -14.53
CA ARG A 52 4.52 -0.57 -15.82
C ARG A 52 4.46 -1.48 -17.03
N LYS A 53 4.80 -2.77 -16.86
CA LYS A 53 4.80 -3.76 -17.94
C LYS A 53 3.41 -4.33 -18.25
N ASP A 54 2.42 -4.06 -17.41
CA ASP A 54 1.06 -4.55 -17.60
C ASP A 54 0.23 -3.53 -18.38
N ASP A 55 -0.37 -3.97 -19.50
CA ASP A 55 -1.09 -3.10 -20.44
C ASP A 55 -2.31 -2.39 -19.84
N VAL A 56 -2.87 -2.91 -18.73
CA VAL A 56 -4.07 -2.33 -18.09
C VAL A 56 -3.70 -1.72 -16.74
N ALA A 57 -2.92 -2.42 -15.91
CA ALA A 57 -2.61 -1.97 -14.57
C ALA A 57 -1.80 -0.67 -14.55
N GLN A 58 -0.96 -0.42 -15.57
CA GLN A 58 -0.18 0.83 -15.67
C GLN A 58 -1.06 2.08 -15.71
N TYR A 59 -2.28 1.97 -16.26
CA TYR A 59 -3.23 3.07 -16.39
C TYR A 59 -4.24 3.11 -15.23
N ALA A 60 -4.42 2.01 -14.51
CA ALA A 60 -5.36 1.93 -13.41
C ALA A 60 -4.70 2.26 -12.07
N ALA A 61 -3.46 1.82 -11.84
CA ALA A 61 -2.79 1.90 -10.55
C ALA A 61 -2.25 3.31 -10.30
N GLU A 62 -2.64 3.91 -9.17
CA GLU A 62 -1.98 5.11 -8.65
C GLU A 62 -1.33 4.78 -7.32
N ILE A 63 -0.03 5.06 -7.18
CA ILE A 63 0.75 4.60 -6.03
C ILE A 63 1.23 5.79 -5.18
N SER A 64 1.03 5.69 -3.88
CA SER A 64 1.61 6.59 -2.87
C SER A 64 2.51 5.77 -1.94
N ILE A 65 3.58 6.38 -1.42
CA ILE A 65 4.47 5.75 -0.45
C ILE A 65 4.56 6.64 0.79
N VAL A 66 4.21 6.05 1.93
CA VAL A 66 4.45 6.56 3.27
C VAL A 66 5.52 5.71 3.91
N THR A 67 6.59 6.33 4.42
CA THR A 67 7.63 5.63 5.17
C THR A 67 7.56 6.02 6.64
N PHE A 68 7.95 5.13 7.54
CA PHE A 68 8.08 5.45 8.96
C PHE A 68 9.36 4.86 9.56
N GLY A 69 10.18 5.75 10.12
CA GLY A 69 11.48 5.44 10.72
C GLY A 69 12.01 6.69 11.43
N GLY A 70 11.73 6.81 12.72
CA GLY A 70 11.86 8.05 13.50
C GLY A 70 10.68 8.99 13.30
N THR A 71 10.37 9.34 12.05
CA THR A 71 9.17 10.11 11.67
C THR A 71 8.39 9.39 10.59
N ALA A 72 7.05 9.47 10.64
CA ALA A 72 6.22 9.02 9.54
C ALA A 72 5.97 10.16 8.54
N GLN A 73 6.14 9.89 7.25
CA GLN A 73 6.01 10.90 6.21
C GLN A 73 5.66 10.29 4.86
N LYS A 74 4.97 11.07 4.03
CA LYS A 74 4.76 10.76 2.62
C LYS A 74 6.03 11.08 1.84
N VAL A 75 6.63 10.07 1.22
CA VAL A 75 7.82 10.23 0.36
C VAL A 75 7.48 10.19 -1.13
N LEU A 76 6.32 9.64 -1.48
CA LEU A 76 5.78 9.63 -2.84
C LEU A 76 4.27 9.88 -2.78
N ASP A 77 3.77 10.79 -3.60
CA ASP A 77 2.34 11.11 -3.70
C ASP A 77 1.68 10.35 -4.85
N PHE A 78 0.38 10.07 -4.77
CA PHE A 78 -0.36 9.38 -5.84
C PHE A 78 -0.17 10.06 -7.20
N SER A 79 0.29 9.29 -8.18
CA SER A 79 0.48 9.67 -9.58
C SER A 79 0.53 8.40 -10.45
N ASP A 80 0.56 8.58 -11.77
CA ASP A 80 0.80 7.51 -12.74
C ASP A 80 2.18 6.89 -12.51
N ILE A 81 2.24 5.56 -12.52
CA ILE A 81 3.44 4.77 -12.30
C ILE A 81 4.59 5.08 -13.28
N ASN A 82 4.26 5.55 -14.48
CA ASN A 82 5.21 5.91 -15.53
C ASN A 82 5.95 7.22 -15.21
N ARG A 83 5.46 8.00 -14.24
CA ARG A 83 5.99 9.31 -13.84
C ARG A 83 6.67 9.28 -12.47
N GLN A 84 6.74 8.11 -11.84
CA GLN A 84 7.23 7.92 -10.49
C GLN A 84 8.35 6.91 -10.46
N ASP A 85 9.41 7.18 -9.70
CA ASP A 85 10.43 6.18 -9.38
C ASP A 85 10.43 5.88 -7.87
N VAL A 86 10.93 4.70 -7.52
CA VAL A 86 11.03 4.27 -6.11
C VAL A 86 12.06 5.14 -5.40
N PRO A 87 11.66 5.89 -4.35
CA PRO A 87 12.60 6.70 -3.59
C PRO A 87 13.57 5.79 -2.81
N PRO A 88 14.78 6.27 -2.48
CA PRO A 88 15.70 5.51 -1.64
C PRO A 88 15.08 5.25 -0.27
N LEU A 89 15.05 3.99 0.16
CA LEU A 89 14.61 3.58 1.49
C LEU A 89 15.83 3.42 2.40
N VAL A 90 15.85 4.14 3.53
CA VAL A 90 16.98 4.15 4.46
C VAL A 90 16.48 3.86 5.87
N ALA A 91 16.99 2.78 6.47
CA ALA A 91 16.65 2.38 7.82
C ALA A 91 17.18 3.40 8.85
N SER A 92 16.31 3.95 9.69
CA SER A 92 16.66 4.86 10.77
C SER A 92 15.54 5.05 11.79
N GLY A 93 15.89 5.34 13.04
CA GLY A 93 14.93 5.81 14.05
C GLY A 93 13.93 4.76 14.57
N LEU A 94 12.89 5.26 15.22
CA LEU A 94 11.82 4.49 15.87
C LEU A 94 10.69 4.09 14.91
N THR A 95 9.65 3.44 15.41
CA THR A 95 8.58 2.82 14.60
C THR A 95 7.22 3.49 14.86
N PRO A 96 6.98 4.76 14.45
CA PRO A 96 5.71 5.47 14.68
C PRO A 96 4.61 4.99 13.73
N MET A 97 4.21 3.73 13.90
CA MET A 97 3.32 2.99 13.02
C MET A 97 1.89 3.55 13.03
N GLY A 98 1.36 3.89 14.21
CA GLY A 98 0.00 4.45 14.33
C GLY A 98 -0.14 5.76 13.56
N HIS A 99 0.87 6.63 13.66
CA HIS A 99 0.95 7.86 12.90
C HIS A 99 1.05 7.61 11.39
N ALA A 100 1.89 6.67 10.97
CA ALA A 100 2.05 6.31 9.55
C ALA A 100 0.75 5.81 8.91
N VAL A 101 0.03 4.95 9.62
CA VAL A 101 -1.28 4.45 9.17
C VAL A 101 -2.28 5.59 9.04
N ASN A 102 -2.33 6.52 9.99
CA ASN A 102 -3.22 7.67 9.90
C ASN A 102 -2.92 8.55 8.67
N ILE A 103 -1.65 8.83 8.39
CA ILE A 103 -1.24 9.56 7.18
C ILE A 103 -1.73 8.84 5.92
N ALA A 104 -1.52 7.52 5.85
CA ALA A 104 -1.95 6.72 4.70
C ALA A 104 -3.48 6.76 4.49
N LEU A 105 -4.25 6.66 5.58
CA LEU A 105 -5.71 6.77 5.53
C LEU A 105 -6.17 8.14 5.01
N ASP A 106 -5.55 9.22 5.48
CA ASP A 106 -5.89 10.59 5.07
C ASP A 106 -5.56 10.81 3.58
N LEU A 107 -4.43 10.27 3.11
CA LEU A 107 -4.05 10.33 1.69
C LEU A 107 -5.01 9.55 0.80
N LEU A 108 -5.40 8.33 1.20
CA LEU A 108 -6.35 7.51 0.46
C LEU A 108 -7.73 8.17 0.38
N GLU A 109 -8.20 8.79 1.47
CA GLU A 109 -9.48 9.51 1.46
C GLU A 109 -9.43 10.74 0.56
N ALA A 110 -8.38 11.57 0.68
CA ALA A 110 -8.21 12.74 -0.17
C ALA A 110 -8.17 12.37 -1.66
N ARG A 111 -7.46 11.29 -2.03
CA ARG A 111 -7.41 10.83 -3.42
C ARG A 111 -8.77 10.32 -3.92
N LYS A 112 -9.56 9.66 -3.08
CA LYS A 112 -10.95 9.30 -3.46
C LYS A 112 -11.81 10.53 -3.72
N GLU A 113 -11.69 11.56 -2.89
CA GLU A 113 -12.42 12.81 -3.09
C GLU A 113 -11.98 13.48 -4.41
N ASP A 114 -10.69 13.42 -4.76
CA ASP A 114 -10.19 13.89 -6.06
C ASP A 114 -10.90 13.17 -7.22
N TYR A 115 -10.98 11.83 -7.17
CA TYR A 115 -11.68 11.04 -8.19
C TYR A 115 -13.16 11.40 -8.30
N GLN A 116 -13.85 11.52 -7.16
CA GLN A 116 -15.27 11.88 -7.13
C GLN A 116 -15.53 13.26 -7.74
N ARG A 117 -14.67 14.25 -7.45
CA ARG A 117 -14.79 15.59 -8.04
C ARG A 117 -14.49 15.60 -9.54
N ALA A 118 -13.58 14.75 -10.00
CA ALA A 118 -13.24 14.60 -11.41
C ALA A 118 -14.25 13.74 -12.21
N GLY A 119 -15.17 13.05 -11.52
CA GLY A 119 -16.10 12.11 -12.17
C GLY A 119 -15.41 10.83 -12.66
N VAL A 120 -14.30 10.45 -12.03
CA VAL A 120 -13.50 9.27 -12.38
C VAL A 120 -13.94 8.10 -11.50
N ASP A 121 -14.28 6.98 -12.13
CA ASP A 121 -14.56 5.75 -11.42
C ASP A 121 -13.30 5.21 -10.74
N TYR A 122 -13.48 4.61 -9.57
CA TYR A 122 -12.37 4.03 -8.81
C TYR A 122 -12.78 2.75 -8.09
N TYR A 123 -11.83 1.85 -7.95
CA TYR A 123 -11.95 0.64 -7.16
C TYR A 123 -11.64 0.91 -5.69
N GLN A 124 -12.02 -0.03 -4.82
CA GLN A 124 -11.74 0.06 -3.39
C GLN A 124 -10.24 0.29 -3.13
N PRO A 125 -9.86 1.35 -2.39
CA PRO A 125 -8.46 1.67 -2.08
C PRO A 125 -7.74 0.58 -1.30
N TRP A 126 -6.44 0.48 -1.54
CA TRP A 126 -5.57 -0.51 -0.91
C TRP A 126 -4.53 0.17 -0.01
N MET A 127 -4.34 -0.36 1.18
CA MET A 127 -3.23 0.00 2.08
C MET A 127 -2.39 -1.25 2.33
N VAL A 128 -1.11 -1.19 1.98
CA VAL A 128 -0.15 -2.26 2.22
C VAL A 128 0.79 -1.82 3.32
N LEU A 129 0.63 -2.37 4.53
CA LEU A 129 1.46 -2.04 5.68
C LEU A 129 2.54 -3.10 5.81
N MET A 130 3.82 -2.72 5.78
CA MET A 130 4.94 -3.66 5.87
C MET A 130 5.88 -3.25 7.00
N THR A 131 6.17 -4.15 7.93
CA THR A 131 6.97 -3.86 9.13
C THR A 131 7.64 -5.10 9.71
N ASP A 132 8.85 -4.93 10.25
CA ASP A 132 9.59 -5.95 11.00
C ASP A 132 9.56 -5.72 12.52
N GLY A 133 8.94 -4.62 12.96
CA GLY A 133 9.09 -4.06 14.29
C GLY A 133 7.79 -3.89 15.07
N GLU A 134 7.96 -3.47 16.31
CA GLU A 134 6.85 -3.11 17.21
C GLU A 134 6.55 -1.62 17.13
N PRO A 135 5.27 -1.21 17.15
CA PRO A 135 4.92 0.20 17.25
C PRO A 135 5.57 0.86 18.47
N THR A 136 6.12 2.05 18.27
CA THR A 136 6.62 2.91 19.36
C THR A 136 5.63 3.99 19.77
N ASP A 137 4.45 4.03 19.14
CA ASP A 137 3.35 4.96 19.39
C ASP A 137 2.03 4.23 19.64
N ASP A 138 0.98 4.98 20.02
CA ASP A 138 -0.36 4.40 20.18
C ASP A 138 -0.96 4.07 18.81
N ILE A 139 -1.31 2.79 18.62
CA ILE A 139 -1.96 2.31 17.41
C ILE A 139 -3.48 2.22 17.53
N GLY A 140 -4.04 2.39 18.74
CA GLY A 140 -5.46 2.11 19.00
C GLY A 140 -6.41 2.97 18.16
N SER A 141 -6.11 4.27 18.05
CA SER A 141 -6.91 5.17 17.20
C SER A 141 -6.84 4.79 15.72
N ALA A 142 -5.64 4.51 15.21
CA ALA A 142 -5.42 4.12 13.82
C ALA A 142 -6.11 2.79 13.49
N ALA A 143 -5.98 1.78 14.36
CA ALA A 143 -6.63 0.49 14.24
C ALA A 143 -8.16 0.61 14.22
N ALA A 144 -8.75 1.44 15.08
CA ALA A 144 -10.19 1.69 15.08
C ALA A 144 -10.68 2.32 13.77
N ARG A 145 -9.93 3.28 13.20
CA ARG A 145 -10.23 3.87 11.88
C ARG A 145 -10.18 2.82 10.78
N VAL A 146 -9.13 1.99 10.77
CA VAL A 146 -8.97 0.91 9.80
C VAL A 146 -10.15 -0.08 9.88
N ALA A 147 -10.50 -0.54 11.09
CA ALA A 147 -11.61 -1.47 11.29
C ALA A 147 -12.96 -0.89 10.81
N SER A 148 -13.19 0.40 11.06
CA SER A 148 -14.38 1.11 10.58
C SER A 148 -14.44 1.14 9.05
N LEU A 149 -13.33 1.46 8.38
CA LEU A 149 -13.27 1.51 6.91
C LEU A 149 -13.41 0.13 6.27
N ILE A 150 -12.81 -0.90 6.84
CA ILE A 150 -12.95 -2.29 6.37
C ILE A 150 -14.40 -2.76 6.52
N SER A 151 -15.05 -2.52 7.66
CA SER A 151 -16.45 -2.96 7.87
C SER A 151 -17.44 -2.26 6.92
N GLN A 152 -17.12 -1.03 6.50
CA GLN A 152 -17.87 -0.27 5.49
C GLN A 152 -17.48 -0.63 4.04
N ARG A 153 -16.57 -1.59 3.83
CA ARG A 153 -16.04 -1.97 2.50
C ARG A 153 -15.40 -0.80 1.74
N LYS A 154 -14.77 0.13 2.47
CA LYS A 154 -14.13 1.33 1.91
C LYS A 154 -12.62 1.22 1.78
N LEU A 155 -12.01 0.16 2.33
CA LEU A 155 -10.56 -0.02 2.37
C LEU A 155 -10.20 -1.51 2.40
N SER A 156 -9.22 -1.91 1.59
CA SER A 156 -8.55 -3.21 1.71
C SER A 156 -7.20 -2.99 2.35
N VAL A 157 -6.89 -3.76 3.40
CA VAL A 157 -5.62 -3.66 4.13
C VAL A 157 -4.86 -4.98 4.04
N PHE A 158 -3.57 -4.88 3.76
CA PHE A 158 -2.64 -6.00 3.70
C PHE A 158 -1.50 -5.73 4.68
N PRO A 159 -1.62 -6.17 5.95
CA PRO A 159 -0.52 -6.09 6.90
C PRO A 159 0.45 -7.25 6.67
N ILE A 160 1.70 -6.91 6.43
CA ILE A 160 2.80 -7.80 6.09
C ILE A 160 3.86 -7.71 7.19
N ALA A 161 4.04 -8.81 7.91
CA ALA A 161 5.12 -9.01 8.85
C ALA A 161 6.39 -9.41 8.10
N ILE A 162 7.48 -8.70 8.38
CA ILE A 162 8.81 -8.92 7.83
C ILE A 162 9.67 -9.65 8.88
N GLY A 163 10.25 -10.79 8.50
CA GLY A 163 11.06 -11.58 9.43
C GLY A 163 10.26 -12.29 10.52
N THR A 164 10.94 -12.70 11.58
CA THR A 164 10.37 -13.58 12.62
C THR A 164 10.00 -12.87 13.92
N ALA A 165 10.55 -11.68 14.16
CA ALA A 165 10.45 -10.93 15.41
C ALA A 165 9.19 -10.05 15.53
N VAL A 166 8.37 -9.97 14.48
CA VAL A 166 7.18 -9.11 14.47
C VAL A 166 6.11 -9.62 15.44
N ASN A 167 5.56 -8.70 16.23
CA ASN A 167 4.38 -8.97 17.03
C ASN A 167 3.12 -8.97 16.17
N MET A 168 2.63 -10.17 15.90
CA MET A 168 1.41 -10.40 15.13
C MET A 168 0.16 -9.84 15.83
N GLN A 169 0.18 -9.66 17.16
CA GLN A 169 -0.93 -9.07 17.90
C GLN A 169 -1.12 -7.60 17.53
N SER A 170 -0.03 -6.84 17.43
CA SER A 170 -0.04 -5.43 17.01
C SER A 170 -0.55 -5.29 15.57
N LEU A 171 -0.02 -6.09 14.64
CA LEU A 171 -0.46 -6.06 13.23
C LEU A 171 -1.92 -6.52 13.04
N SER A 172 -2.38 -7.51 13.81
CA SER A 172 -3.75 -8.02 13.68
C SER A 172 -4.82 -6.98 13.98
N GLN A 173 -4.50 -5.95 14.76
CA GLN A 173 -5.41 -4.83 15.02
C GLN A 173 -5.74 -4.02 13.75
N PHE A 174 -4.85 -4.04 12.75
CA PHE A 174 -5.09 -3.41 11.44
C PHE A 174 -5.78 -4.33 10.43
N SER A 175 -6.05 -5.58 10.78
CA SER A 175 -6.76 -6.52 9.90
C SER A 175 -7.76 -7.37 10.68
N PRO A 176 -8.90 -6.79 11.07
CA PRO A 176 -9.91 -7.48 11.90
C PRO A 176 -10.57 -8.67 11.19
N THR A 177 -10.51 -8.73 9.86
CA THR A 177 -11.17 -9.78 9.06
C THR A 177 -10.21 -10.85 8.56
N ARG A 178 -8.89 -10.64 8.63
CA ARG A 178 -7.89 -11.54 8.05
C ARG A 178 -6.61 -11.55 8.90
N PRO A 179 -5.94 -12.70 9.07
CA PRO A 179 -4.65 -12.71 9.75
C PRO A 179 -3.61 -11.91 8.95
N PRO A 180 -2.67 -11.20 9.61
CA PRO A 180 -1.54 -10.62 8.93
C PRO A 180 -0.70 -11.68 8.23
N LEU A 181 -0.11 -11.31 7.10
CA LEU A 181 0.71 -12.20 6.31
C LEU A 181 2.14 -12.14 6.83
N ARG A 182 2.73 -13.28 7.15
CA ARG A 182 4.16 -13.37 7.45
C ARG A 182 4.91 -13.85 6.23
N LEU A 183 5.79 -13.03 5.67
CA LEU A 183 6.64 -13.50 4.56
C LEU A 183 7.55 -14.62 5.06
N LYS A 184 7.57 -15.77 4.37
CA LYS A 184 8.57 -16.83 4.62
C LYS A 184 9.95 -16.27 4.29
N GLY A 185 10.71 -15.93 5.33
CA GLY A 185 11.97 -15.22 5.16
C GLY A 185 11.74 -13.88 4.47
N LEU A 186 12.45 -13.69 3.37
CA LEU A 186 12.78 -12.40 2.78
C LEU A 186 12.16 -12.33 1.35
N ASN A 187 10.92 -12.82 1.24
CA ASN A 187 10.22 -13.04 -0.04
C ASN A 187 9.32 -11.87 -0.47
N PHE A 188 9.80 -10.63 -0.34
CA PHE A 188 9.07 -9.43 -0.79
C PHE A 188 8.67 -9.50 -2.26
N ASN A 189 9.57 -10.01 -3.10
CA ASN A 189 9.37 -10.13 -4.53
C ASN A 189 8.12 -10.93 -4.91
N GLN A 190 7.86 -12.04 -4.20
CA GLN A 190 6.69 -12.88 -4.48
C GLN A 190 5.39 -12.19 -4.04
N PHE A 191 5.43 -11.47 -2.93
CA PHE A 191 4.29 -10.68 -2.48
C PHE A 191 3.97 -9.55 -3.47
N PHE A 192 4.99 -8.83 -3.94
CA PHE A 192 4.81 -7.73 -4.89
C PHE A 192 4.42 -8.20 -6.30
N ASP A 193 4.90 -9.35 -6.76
CA ASP A 193 4.40 -10.01 -7.99
C ASP A 193 2.94 -10.46 -7.83
N TRP A 194 2.55 -11.01 -6.67
CA TRP A 194 1.14 -11.29 -6.40
C TRP A 194 0.29 -10.01 -6.37
N LEU A 195 0.81 -8.95 -5.75
CA LEU A 195 0.13 -7.67 -5.64
C LEU A 195 -0.09 -7.06 -7.02
N SER A 196 0.93 -7.05 -7.89
CA SER A 196 0.79 -6.52 -9.25
C SER A 196 -0.26 -7.29 -10.06
N ARG A 197 -0.24 -8.62 -10.02
CA ARG A 197 -1.28 -9.46 -10.67
C ARG A 197 -2.67 -9.20 -10.11
N SER A 198 -2.76 -8.91 -8.82
CA SER A 198 -4.03 -8.57 -8.16
C SER A 198 -4.56 -7.23 -8.67
N VAL A 199 -3.68 -6.23 -8.84
CA VAL A 199 -4.05 -4.94 -9.44
C VAL A 199 -4.52 -5.13 -10.87
N SER A 200 -3.81 -5.91 -11.69
CA SER A 200 -4.21 -6.21 -13.07
C SER A 200 -5.61 -6.82 -13.12
N ARG A 201 -5.90 -7.79 -12.24
CA ARG A 201 -7.22 -8.43 -12.17
C ARG A 201 -8.33 -7.44 -11.78
N VAL A 202 -8.07 -6.60 -10.77
CA VAL A 202 -9.04 -5.57 -10.37
C VAL A 202 -9.26 -4.56 -11.49
N SER A 203 -8.21 -4.13 -12.18
CA SER A 203 -8.33 -3.17 -13.29
C SER A 203 -9.12 -3.70 -14.49
N GLN A 204 -9.30 -5.02 -14.60
CA GLN A 204 -10.08 -5.68 -15.64
C GLN A 204 -11.51 -6.03 -15.21
N SER A 205 -11.90 -5.74 -13.96
CA SER A 205 -13.24 -6.01 -13.46
C SER A 205 -14.17 -4.78 -13.57
N THR A 206 -15.46 -4.97 -13.31
CA THR A 206 -16.40 -3.84 -13.25
C THR A 206 -16.18 -3.02 -11.97
N PRO A 207 -16.08 -1.68 -12.05
CA PRO A 207 -16.08 -0.83 -10.86
C PRO A 207 -17.34 -1.04 -10.02
N GLY A 208 -17.18 -1.22 -8.71
CA GLY A 208 -18.28 -1.53 -7.79
C GLY A 208 -18.65 -3.02 -7.69
N GLU A 209 -18.08 -3.88 -8.52
CA GLU A 209 -18.20 -5.34 -8.38
C GLU A 209 -17.18 -5.88 -7.37
N GLU A 210 -17.60 -6.87 -6.58
CA GLU A 210 -16.73 -7.48 -5.56
C GLU A 210 -15.70 -8.39 -6.24
N VAL A 211 -14.48 -7.88 -6.41
CA VAL A 211 -13.37 -8.71 -6.89
C VAL A 211 -12.85 -9.55 -5.74
N ALA A 212 -13.13 -10.85 -5.77
CA ALA A 212 -12.48 -11.81 -4.91
C ALA A 212 -10.98 -11.87 -5.26
N LEU A 213 -10.16 -11.18 -4.46
CA LEU A 213 -8.72 -11.33 -4.50
C LEU A 213 -8.37 -12.79 -4.21
N ASP A 214 -7.59 -13.42 -5.09
CA ASP A 214 -7.13 -14.79 -4.92
C ASP A 214 -5.99 -14.82 -3.91
N ILE A 215 -6.40 -14.74 -2.65
CA ILE A 215 -5.55 -14.71 -1.47
C ILE A 215 -5.02 -16.11 -1.16
N LYS A 216 -5.61 -17.17 -1.73
CA LYS A 216 -5.08 -18.55 -1.61
C LYS A 216 -3.68 -18.69 -2.23
N GLY A 217 -3.38 -17.88 -3.24
CA GLY A 217 -2.01 -17.75 -3.75
C GLY A 217 -1.03 -17.35 -2.64
N ILE A 218 -1.42 -16.38 -1.80
CA ILE A 218 -0.59 -15.85 -0.71
C ILE A 218 -0.27 -16.91 0.35
N GLU A 219 -1.20 -17.83 0.61
CA GLU A 219 -1.01 -18.92 1.59
C GLU A 219 0.16 -19.85 1.25
N ALA A 220 0.60 -19.91 -0.02
CA ALA A 220 1.75 -20.72 -0.42
C ALA A 220 3.08 -20.21 0.18
N TRP A 221 3.21 -18.91 0.43
CA TRP A 221 4.45 -18.26 0.90
C TRP A 221 4.28 -17.51 2.23
N ALA A 222 3.05 -17.40 2.73
CA ALA A 222 2.78 -16.98 4.09
C ALA A 222 2.88 -18.19 5.04
N GLN A 223 3.43 -18.00 6.24
CA GLN A 223 3.12 -18.89 7.37
C GLN A 223 1.95 -18.27 8.13
N ILE A 224 0.90 -19.06 8.36
CA ILE A 224 -0.19 -18.74 9.29
C ILE A 224 0.35 -18.80 10.72
#